data_AF-A0A414NWT1-F1
#
_entry.id   AF-A0A414NWT1-F1
#
_cell.length_a   1.000
_cell.length_b   1.000
_cell.length_c   1.000
_cell.angle_alpha   90.00
_cell.angle_beta   90.00
_cell.angle_gamma   90.00
#
_symmetry.space_group_name_H-M   'P 1'
#
loop_
_entity.id
_entity.type
_entity.pdbx_description
1 polymer ?
#
loop_
_entity_poly.entity_id
_entity_poly.type
_entity_poly.pdbx_seq_one_letter_code
_entity_poly.pdbx_strand_id
1 'polypeptide(L)'
;MEQCQSEREEKKRRQYPSIWSRRLKELRERNNLSQADVAKVLHCSQVAYGMYELGKRKLPIERLIMLAEFYHVSLDSLTGLSRE
;
A
#
# COMPACT_ATOMS: atom_id res chain seq x y z
N MET A 1 7.99 10.94 37.46
CA MET A 1 7.92 11.44 36.07
C MET A 1 8.72 10.54 35.14
N GLU A 2 8.42 9.23 35.12
CA GLU A 2 9.23 8.23 34.38
C GLU A 2 8.39 7.28 33.51
N GLN A 3 7.07 7.45 33.46
CA GLN A 3 6.19 6.57 32.68
C GLN A 3 5.91 7.07 31.25
N CYS A 4 6.56 8.16 30.81
CA CYS A 4 6.30 8.76 29.47
C CYS A 4 7.24 8.23 28.37
N GLN A 5 8.32 7.53 28.74
CA GLN A 5 9.32 7.07 27.78
C GLN A 5 9.05 5.65 27.24
N SER A 6 8.35 4.78 27.98
CA SER A 6 8.14 3.39 27.55
C SER A 6 7.05 3.21 26.49
N GLU A 7 6.02 4.06 26.42
CA GLU A 7 4.97 3.97 25.39
C GLU A 7 5.46 4.37 23.99
N ARG A 8 6.61 5.06 23.89
CA ARG A 8 7.18 5.49 22.61
C ARG A 8 7.96 4.39 21.89
N GLU A 9 8.47 3.40 22.61
CA GLU A 9 9.29 2.32 22.05
C GLU A 9 8.49 1.07 21.66
N GLU A 10 7.29 0.87 22.24
CA GLU A 10 6.41 -0.26 21.91
C GLU A 10 5.60 -0.10 20.61
N LYS A 11 5.71 1.05 19.93
CA LYS A 11 5.36 1.15 18.49
C LYS A 11 6.39 0.40 17.64
N LYS A 12 6.74 -0.83 18.05
CA LYS A 12 7.41 -1.85 17.26
C LYS A 12 6.84 -1.79 15.87
N ARG A 13 7.73 -1.43 14.93
CA ARG A 13 7.61 -1.58 13.48
C ARG A 13 6.44 -2.50 13.15
N ARG A 14 5.23 -1.96 12.95
CA ARG A 14 4.11 -2.74 12.42
C ARG A 14 4.43 -2.96 10.94
N GLN A 15 5.39 -3.85 10.69
CA GLN A 15 5.71 -4.38 9.40
C GLN A 15 4.54 -5.30 9.08
N TYR A 16 3.53 -4.78 8.42
CA TYR A 16 2.50 -5.66 7.88
C TYR A 16 3.15 -6.40 6.71
N PRO A 17 3.18 -7.74 6.70
CA PRO A 17 3.45 -8.47 5.48
C PRO A 17 2.33 -8.13 4.49
N SER A 18 2.57 -7.11 3.67
CA SER A 18 1.62 -6.65 2.66
C SER A 18 1.77 -7.53 1.44
N ILE A 19 0.90 -8.53 1.31
CA ILE A 19 0.88 -9.47 0.18
C ILE A 19 0.76 -8.71 -1.15
N TRP A 20 0.09 -7.56 -1.14
CA TRP A 20 -0.13 -6.70 -2.30
C TRP A 20 1.03 -5.71 -2.62
N SER A 21 2.00 -5.46 -1.74
CA SER A 21 2.96 -4.35 -1.97
C SER A 21 3.80 -4.52 -3.24
N ARG A 22 4.28 -5.75 -3.47
CA ARG A 22 4.97 -6.12 -4.70
C ARG A 22 4.06 -5.94 -5.92
N ARG A 23 2.80 -6.36 -5.81
CA ARG A 23 1.83 -6.28 -6.91
C ARG A 23 1.49 -4.85 -7.30
N LEU A 24 1.37 -3.94 -6.33
CA LEU A 24 1.16 -2.51 -6.59
C LEU A 24 2.31 -1.92 -7.39
N LYS A 25 3.55 -2.25 -7.01
CA LYS A 25 4.75 -1.81 -7.73
C LYS A 25 4.77 -2.35 -9.16
N GLU A 26 4.49 -3.64 -9.34
CA GLU A 26 4.43 -4.27 -10.67
C GLU A 26 3.37 -3.62 -11.57
N LEU A 27 2.15 -3.40 -11.06
CA LEU A 27 1.07 -2.76 -11.82
C LEU A 27 1.44 -1.33 -12.22
N ARG A 28 2.02 -0.57 -11.30
CA ARG A 28 2.50 0.79 -11.58
C ARG A 28 3.56 0.80 -12.68
N GLU A 29 4.56 -0.07 -12.59
CA GLU A 29 5.67 -0.13 -13.55
C GLU A 29 5.20 -0.60 -14.93
N ARG A 30 4.30 -1.59 -14.99
CA ARG A 30 3.69 -2.06 -16.27
C ARG A 30 2.91 -0.96 -16.99
N ASN A 31 2.32 -0.03 -16.24
CA ASN A 31 1.59 1.11 -16.78
C ASN A 31 2.46 2.36 -16.99
N ASN A 32 3.78 2.27 -16.79
CA ASN A 32 4.73 3.39 -16.90
C ASN A 32 4.38 4.59 -16.01
N LEU A 33 3.80 4.35 -14.84
CA LEU A 33 3.37 5.39 -13.92
C LEU A 33 4.43 5.68 -12.84
N SER A 34 4.55 6.95 -12.44
CA SER A 34 5.33 7.30 -11.26
C SER A 34 4.53 7.04 -9.98
N GLN A 35 5.20 6.96 -8.83
CA GLN A 35 4.50 6.88 -7.54
C GLN A 35 3.61 8.11 -7.28
N ALA A 36 3.97 9.27 -7.86
CA ALA A 36 3.16 10.48 -7.76
C ALA A 36 1.88 10.37 -8.58
N ASP A 37 1.89 9.70 -9.73
CA ASP A 37 0.71 9.55 -10.58
C ASP A 37 -0.34 8.66 -9.91
N VAL A 38 0.07 7.52 -9.36
CA VAL A 38 -0.84 6.66 -8.61
C VAL A 38 -1.34 7.32 -7.33
N ALA A 39 -0.50 8.15 -6.68
CA ALA A 39 -0.92 8.92 -5.53
C ALA A 39 -2.01 9.96 -5.85
N LYS A 40 -2.00 10.55 -7.06
CA LYS A 40 -3.08 11.43 -7.54
C LYS A 40 -4.39 10.67 -7.67
N VAL A 41 -4.36 9.46 -8.24
CA VAL A 41 -5.53 8.57 -8.36
C VAL A 41 -6.10 8.28 -6.98
N LEU A 42 -5.25 7.96 -6.01
CA LEU A 42 -5.64 7.63 -4.63
C LEU A 42 -5.94 8.84 -3.73
N HIS A 43 -5.89 10.07 -4.27
CA HIS A 43 -6.02 11.31 -3.53
C HIS A 43 -5.14 11.34 -2.27
N CYS A 44 -3.85 11.04 -2.42
CA CYS A 44 -2.89 11.07 -1.32
C CYS A 44 -1.52 11.59 -1.71
N SER A 45 -0.63 11.72 -0.72
CA SER A 45 0.76 12.09 -1.00
C SER A 45 1.52 10.94 -1.66
N GLN A 46 2.51 11.29 -2.48
CA GLN A 46 3.43 10.32 -3.09
C GLN A 46 4.14 9.49 -2.01
N VAL A 47 4.52 10.11 -0.89
CA VAL A 47 5.12 9.42 0.26
C VAL A 47 4.17 8.37 0.85
N ALA A 48 2.88 8.70 1.00
CA ALA A 48 1.90 7.75 1.51
C ALA A 48 1.75 6.55 0.58
N TYR A 49 1.73 6.78 -0.74
CA TYR A 49 1.70 5.70 -1.72
C TYR A 49 2.97 4.83 -1.68
N GLY A 50 4.15 5.45 -1.61
CA GLY A 50 5.41 4.72 -1.43
C GLY A 50 5.43 3.87 -0.15
N MET A 51 4.83 4.32 0.95
CA MET A 51 4.69 3.51 2.16
C MET A 51 3.77 2.28 1.97
N TYR A 52 2.80 2.33 1.05
CA TYR A 52 2.00 1.16 0.67
C TYR A 52 2.84 0.15 -0.11
N GLU A 53 3.63 0.61 -1.09
CA GLU A 53 4.55 -0.25 -1.87
C GLU A 53 5.68 -0.84 -1.00
N LEU A 54 6.01 -0.22 0.12
CA LEU A 54 7.00 -0.73 1.07
C LEU A 54 6.41 -1.63 2.17
N GLY A 55 5.08 -1.78 2.23
CA GLY A 55 4.40 -2.51 3.32
C GLY A 55 4.52 -1.85 4.69
N LYS A 56 4.98 -0.59 4.74
CA LYS A 56 5.14 0.19 5.98
C LYS A 56 3.84 0.83 6.45
N ARG A 57 2.82 0.87 5.58
CA ARG A 57 1.50 1.40 5.89
C ARG A 57 0.41 0.44 5.40
N LYS A 58 -0.59 0.20 6.25
CA LYS A 58 -1.79 -0.54 5.86
C LYS A 58 -2.54 0.24 4.78
N LEU A 59 -2.86 -0.44 3.69
CA LEU A 59 -3.69 0.10 2.63
C LEU A 59 -5.17 -0.09 3.02
N PRO A 60 -5.98 0.99 3.11
CA PRO A 60 -7.43 0.89 3.31
C PRO A 60 -8.11 0.15 2.16
N ILE A 61 -9.22 -0.54 2.44
CA ILE A 61 -9.93 -1.35 1.44
C ILE A 61 -10.50 -0.49 0.30
N GLU A 62 -10.92 0.73 0.60
CA GLU A 62 -11.47 1.69 -0.36
C GLU A 62 -10.42 2.06 -1.42
N ARG A 63 -9.15 2.22 -0.99
CA ARG A 63 -8.03 2.48 -1.91
C ARG A 63 -7.66 1.25 -2.72
N LEU A 64 -7.83 0.06 -2.14
CA LEU A 64 -7.61 -1.20 -2.84
C LEU A 64 -8.61 -1.37 -3.99
N ILE A 65 -9.89 -1.08 -3.74
CA ILE A 65 -10.96 -1.09 -4.74
C ILE A 65 -10.66 -0.08 -5.85
N MET A 66 -10.31 1.15 -5.48
CA MET A 66 -9.95 2.20 -6.45
C MET A 66 -8.79 1.78 -7.36
N LEU A 67 -7.78 1.08 -6.83
CA LEU A 67 -6.67 0.57 -7.65
C LEU A 67 -7.11 -0.58 -8.57
N ALA A 68 -8.00 -1.45 -8.09
CA ALA A 68 -8.55 -2.53 -8.90
C ALA A 68 -9.34 -1.97 -10.10
N GLU A 69 -10.17 -0.96 -9.88
CA GLU A 69 -10.90 -0.25 -10.94
C GLU A 69 -9.94 0.47 -11.89
N PHE A 70 -8.97 1.22 -11.35
CA PHE A 70 -8.01 1.99 -12.14
C PHE A 70 -7.14 1.12 -13.05
N TYR A 71 -6.68 -0.04 -12.56
CA TYR A 71 -5.86 -0.97 -13.34
C TYR A 71 -6.69 -2.00 -14.12
N HIS A 72 -8.02 -1.95 -14.04
CA HIS A 72 -8.93 -2.93 -14.64
C HIS A 72 -8.59 -4.39 -14.27
N VAL A 73 -8.32 -4.64 -12.99
CA VAL A 73 -8.00 -5.98 -12.45
C VAL A 73 -8.98 -6.37 -11.33
N SER A 74 -9.11 -7.67 -11.06
CA SER A 74 -9.86 -8.13 -9.88
C SER A 74 -9.08 -7.87 -8.59
N LEU A 75 -9.79 -7.73 -7.47
CA LEU A 75 -9.17 -7.67 -6.14
C LEU A 75 -8.33 -8.93 -5.85
N ASP A 76 -8.75 -10.08 -6.35
CA ASP A 76 -8.01 -11.34 -6.19
C ASP A 76 -6.64 -11.29 -6.88
N SER A 77 -6.58 -10.73 -8.09
CA SER A 77 -5.32 -10.55 -8.84
C SER A 77 -4.41 -9.50 -8.19
N LEU A 78 -4.99 -8.49 -7.54
CA LEU A 78 -4.24 -7.44 -6.86
C LEU A 78 -3.72 -7.88 -5.48
N THR A 79 -4.46 -8.76 -4.80
CA THR A 79 -4.09 -9.32 -3.50
C THR A 79 -3.29 -10.62 -3.59
N GLY A 80 -3.19 -11.23 -4.78
CA GLY A 80 -2.51 -12.50 -4.97
C GLY A 80 -3.31 -13.71 -4.48
N LEU A 81 -4.64 -13.56 -4.33
CA LEU A 81 -5.55 -14.65 -3.96
C LEU A 81 -6.01 -15.48 -5.17
N SER A 82 -5.78 -14.99 -6.39
CA SER A 82 -6.04 -15.75 -7.60
C SER A 82 -5.21 -17.04 -7.62
N ARG A 83 -5.91 -18.18 -7.65
CA ARG A 83 -5.36 -19.53 -7.88
C ARG A 83 -5.56 -19.89 -9.35
N GLU A 84 -4.77 -19.29 -10.24
CA GLU A 84 -4.64 -19.78 -11.62
C GLU A 84 -3.41 -20.69 -11.72
#